data_AF-A0A2H0Q0K6-F1
#
_entry.id   AF-A0A2H0Q0K6-F1
#
_cell.length_a   1.000
_cell.length_b   1.000
_cell.length_c   1.000
_cell.angle_alpha   90.00
_cell.angle_beta   90.00
_cell.angle_gamma   90.00
#
_symmetry.space_group_name_H-M   'P 1'
#
loop_
_entity.id
_entity.type
_entity.pdbx_description
1 polymer ?
#
loop_
_entity_poly.entity_id
_entity_poly.type
_entity_poly.pdbx_seq_one_letter_code
_entity_poly.pdbx_strand_id
1 'polypeptide(L)'
;MAEYLGQLRREPKYQPELLIFKKSDKGKTAVGLDRALEKLSTLTAWSEEDLNQMLSDAVKDNNLANGDVFWPVRVALSGQEKSPSPVELLLALGKDESITRIEKATLKLK
;
A
#
# COMPACT_ATOMS: atom_id res chain seq x y z
N MET A 1 1.98 -1.79 21.33
CA MET A 1 2.59 -2.61 20.24
C MET A 1 1.93 -3.97 20.08
N ALA A 2 1.78 -4.79 21.13
CA ALA A 2 1.13 -6.10 21.02
C ALA A 2 -0.30 -6.07 20.44
N GLU A 3 -1.09 -5.06 20.81
CA GLU A 3 -2.48 -4.92 20.36
C GLU A 3 -2.60 -4.55 18.88
N TYR A 4 -1.71 -3.68 18.38
CA TYR A 4 -1.68 -3.26 16.97
C TYR A 4 -1.26 -4.40 16.04
N LEU A 5 -0.24 -5.18 16.43
CA LEU A 5 0.15 -6.40 15.72
C LEU A 5 -0.99 -7.43 15.70
N GLY A 6 -1.80 -7.49 16.77
CA GLY A 6 -2.99 -8.32 16.82
C GLY A 6 -4.07 -7.91 15.80
N GLN A 7 -4.21 -6.62 15.54
CA GLN A 7 -5.12 -6.10 14.51
C GLN A 7 -4.61 -6.39 13.10
N LEU A 8 -3.30 -6.23 12.86
CA LEU A 8 -2.70 -6.51 11.56
C LEU A 8 -2.83 -7.98 11.12
N ARG A 9 -3.00 -8.92 12.04
CA ARG A 9 -3.29 -10.34 11.70
C ARG A 9 -4.65 -10.57 11.05
N ARG A 10 -5.57 -9.61 11.15
CA ARG A 10 -6.91 -9.73 10.54
C ARG A 10 -6.93 -9.03 9.20
N GLU A 11 -7.74 -9.54 8.30
CA GLU A 11 -7.99 -8.88 7.02
C GLU A 11 -8.61 -7.48 7.26
N PRO A 12 -8.06 -6.42 6.66
CA PRO A 12 -8.56 -5.07 6.86
C PRO A 12 -9.92 -4.87 6.19
N LYS A 13 -10.85 -4.22 6.89
CA LYS A 13 -12.17 -3.86 6.37
C LYS A 13 -12.31 -2.34 6.33
N TYR A 14 -12.51 -1.80 5.13
CA TYR A 14 -12.64 -0.38 4.88
C TYR A 14 -13.38 -0.13 3.57
N GLN A 15 -13.94 1.08 3.45
CA GLN A 15 -14.61 1.53 2.23
C GLN A 15 -13.59 2.00 1.18
N PRO A 16 -13.84 1.80 -0.13
CA PRO A 16 -12.87 2.12 -1.18
C PRO A 16 -12.40 3.58 -1.18
N GLU A 17 -13.25 4.52 -0.76
CA GLU A 17 -12.94 5.95 -0.72
C GLU A 17 -11.77 6.26 0.22
N LEU A 18 -11.52 5.41 1.22
CA LEU A 18 -10.39 5.56 2.14
C LEU A 18 -9.04 5.46 1.42
N LEU A 19 -8.98 4.77 0.28
CA LEU A 19 -7.76 4.65 -0.52
C LEU A 19 -7.40 5.96 -1.23
N ILE A 20 -8.36 6.85 -1.46
CA ILE A 20 -8.18 8.04 -2.30
C ILE A 20 -7.70 9.21 -1.44
N PHE A 21 -6.44 9.62 -1.59
CA PHE A 21 -5.84 10.64 -0.74
C PHE A 21 -6.15 12.07 -1.18
N LYS A 22 -6.89 12.83 -0.37
CA LYS A 22 -7.04 14.30 -0.51
C LYS A 22 -7.36 14.75 -1.95
N LYS A 23 -6.34 15.24 -2.67
CA LYS A 23 -6.43 15.79 -4.04
C LYS A 23 -6.17 14.75 -5.13
N SER A 24 -5.98 13.49 -4.76
CA SER A 24 -5.91 12.35 -5.68
C SER A 24 -7.30 12.04 -6.25
N ASP A 25 -7.34 11.10 -7.17
CA ASP A 25 -8.56 10.59 -7.79
C ASP A 25 -8.51 9.07 -7.88
N LYS A 26 -9.68 8.45 -8.15
CA LYS A 26 -9.83 6.99 -8.26
C LYS A 26 -8.86 6.39 -9.28
N GLY A 27 -8.64 7.07 -10.41
CA GLY A 27 -7.78 6.58 -11.49
C GLY A 27 -6.31 6.55 -11.09
N LYS A 28 -5.78 7.67 -10.60
CA LYS A 28 -4.39 7.75 -10.11
C LYS A 28 -4.14 6.80 -8.94
N THR A 29 -5.09 6.71 -8.02
CA THR A 29 -5.00 5.79 -6.87
C THR A 29 -4.91 4.33 -7.34
N ALA A 30 -5.75 3.93 -8.31
CA ALA A 30 -5.72 2.59 -8.89
C ALA A 30 -4.39 2.31 -9.60
N VAL A 31 -3.91 3.26 -10.43
CA VAL A 31 -2.61 3.14 -11.11
C VAL A 31 -1.47 3.03 -10.09
N GLY A 32 -1.50 3.82 -9.02
CA GLY A 32 -0.47 3.77 -7.97
C GLY A 32 -0.42 2.43 -7.25
N LEU A 33 -1.58 1.84 -6.93
CA LEU A 33 -1.65 0.50 -6.35
C LEU A 33 -1.16 -0.58 -7.33
N ASP A 34 -1.54 -0.49 -8.61
CA ASP A 34 -1.07 -1.42 -9.64
C ASP A 34 0.46 -1.38 -9.79
N ARG A 35 1.07 -0.19 -9.77
CA ARG A 35 2.54 -0.04 -9.84
C ARG A 35 3.25 -0.55 -8.60
N ALA A 36 2.71 -0.29 -7.41
CA ALA A 36 3.25 -0.85 -6.18
C ALA A 36 3.20 -2.39 -6.22
N LEU A 37 2.09 -2.97 -6.66
CA LEU A 37 1.90 -4.41 -6.77
C LEU A 37 2.89 -5.06 -7.75
N GLU A 38 3.04 -4.49 -8.95
CA GLU A 38 3.96 -4.97 -9.99
C GLU A 38 5.40 -5.04 -9.46
N LYS A 39 5.86 -3.98 -8.80
CA LYS A 39 7.22 -3.92 -8.27
C LYS A 39 7.40 -4.80 -7.03
N LEU A 40 6.44 -4.85 -6.11
CA LEU A 40 6.50 -5.75 -4.94
C LEU A 40 6.59 -7.22 -5.34
N SER A 41 5.89 -7.60 -6.41
CA SER A 41 5.88 -8.98 -6.91
C SER A 41 7.27 -9.43 -7.38
N THR A 42 8.02 -8.53 -8.03
CA THR A 42 9.37 -8.81 -8.55
C THR A 42 10.50 -8.51 -7.56
N LEU A 43 10.21 -7.79 -6.47
CA LEU A 43 11.21 -7.44 -5.45
C LEU A 43 11.73 -8.69 -4.73
N THR A 44 13.05 -8.88 -4.72
CA THR A 44 13.73 -10.03 -4.09
C THR A 44 14.24 -9.70 -2.70
N ALA A 45 14.82 -8.51 -2.51
CA ALA A 45 15.30 -8.03 -1.23
C ALA A 45 14.17 -7.29 -0.47
N TRP A 46 13.86 -7.74 0.75
CA TRP A 46 12.74 -7.22 1.55
C TRP A 46 13.24 -6.42 2.75
N SER A 47 14.12 -5.45 2.50
CA SER A 47 14.62 -4.52 3.51
C SER A 47 13.83 -3.20 3.54
N GLU A 48 13.98 -2.42 4.61
CA GLU A 48 13.35 -1.09 4.73
C GLU A 48 13.75 -0.17 3.57
N GLU A 49 15.04 -0.17 3.22
CA GLU A 49 15.60 0.64 2.15
C GLU A 49 15.04 0.24 0.78
N ASP A 50 15.03 -1.06 0.48
CA ASP A 50 14.51 -1.59 -0.78
C ASP A 50 13.02 -1.28 -0.95
N LEU A 51 12.22 -1.42 0.11
CA LEU A 51 10.78 -1.15 0.09
C LEU A 51 10.49 0.34 -0.08
N ASN A 52 11.25 1.21 0.59
CA ASN A 52 11.09 2.66 0.45
C ASN A 52 11.48 3.12 -0.97
N GLN A 53 12.61 2.62 -1.47
CA GLN A 53 13.07 2.90 -2.84
C GLN A 53 12.05 2.42 -3.87
N MET A 54 11.52 1.21 -3.70
CA MET A 54 10.49 0.65 -4.59
C MET A 54 9.22 1.51 -4.62
N LEU A 55 8.70 1.95 -3.46
CA LEU A 55 7.53 2.84 -3.42
C LEU A 55 7.83 4.20 -4.05
N SER A 56 9.03 4.73 -3.85
CA SER A 56 9.48 5.97 -4.47
C SER A 56 9.57 5.85 -5.99
N ASP A 57 10.01 4.69 -6.50
CA ASP A 57 10.04 4.42 -7.93
C ASP A 57 8.64 4.21 -8.51
N ALA A 58 7.69 3.66 -7.74
CA ALA A 58 6.29 3.57 -8.16
C ALA A 58 5.64 4.95 -8.30
N VAL A 59 6.07 5.95 -7.52
CA VAL A 59 5.61 7.36 -7.69
C VAL A 59 6.13 7.98 -8.98
N LYS A 60 7.36 7.67 -9.40
CA LYS A 60 7.95 8.26 -10.61
C LYS A 60 7.25 7.79 -11.89
N ASP A 61 6.56 6.66 -11.83
CA ASP A 61 5.81 6.12 -12.95
C ASP A 61 4.51 6.91 -13.19
N ASN A 62 4.14 7.14 -14.44
CA ASN A 62 2.84 7.74 -14.84
C ASN A 62 2.52 9.13 -14.20
N ASN A 63 3.54 9.91 -13.85
CA ASN A 63 3.39 11.26 -13.29
C ASN A 63 2.52 11.29 -12.03
N LEU A 64 2.68 10.28 -11.17
CA LEU A 64 1.98 10.17 -9.89
C LEU A 64 2.64 11.08 -8.84
N ALA A 65 1.86 11.44 -7.82
CA ALA A 65 2.34 12.08 -6.61
C ALA A 65 2.49 11.04 -5.47
N ASN A 66 3.24 11.38 -4.42
CA ASN A 66 3.39 10.52 -3.24
C ASN A 66 2.04 10.06 -2.66
N GLY A 67 1.03 10.94 -2.68
CA GLY A 67 -0.32 10.65 -2.21
C GLY A 67 -1.08 9.61 -3.03
N ASP A 68 -0.69 9.41 -4.30
CA ASP A 68 -1.32 8.44 -5.19
C ASP A 68 -0.77 7.01 -4.98
N VAL A 69 0.33 6.87 -4.22
CA VAL A 69 1.01 5.59 -3.98
C VAL A 69 1.13 5.28 -2.49
N PHE A 70 1.85 6.11 -1.73
CA PHE A 70 2.17 5.82 -0.32
C PHE A 70 0.92 5.72 0.54
N TRP A 71 -0.06 6.61 0.32
CA TRP A 71 -1.31 6.58 1.07
C TRP A 71 -2.16 5.35 0.76
N PRO A 72 -2.52 5.06 -0.51
CA PRO A 72 -3.34 3.88 -0.79
C PRO A 72 -2.65 2.58 -0.42
N VAL A 73 -1.32 2.45 -0.56
CA VAL A 73 -0.59 1.27 -0.03
C VAL A 73 -0.77 1.16 1.48
N ARG A 74 -0.59 2.25 2.23
CA ARG A 74 -0.76 2.25 3.69
C ARG A 74 -2.18 1.82 4.11
N VAL A 75 -3.18 2.35 3.42
CA VAL A 75 -4.59 2.01 3.68
C VAL A 75 -4.90 0.58 3.23
N ALA A 76 -4.36 0.11 2.11
CA ALA A 76 -4.53 -1.28 1.67
C ALA A 76 -4.04 -2.27 2.73
N LEU A 77 -2.90 -1.99 3.33
CA LEU A 77 -2.28 -2.86 4.33
C LEU A 77 -2.97 -2.82 5.69
N SER A 78 -3.40 -1.63 6.15
CA SER A 78 -3.92 -1.44 7.52
C SER A 78 -5.44 -1.30 7.60
N GLY A 79 -6.09 -0.83 6.54
CA GLY A 79 -7.48 -0.39 6.53
C GLY A 79 -7.75 0.88 7.33
N GLN A 80 -6.72 1.68 7.65
CA GLN A 80 -6.83 2.79 8.60
C GLN A 80 -6.16 4.07 8.08
N GLU A 81 -6.73 5.23 8.44
CA GLU A 81 -6.13 6.55 8.18
C GLU A 81 -4.97 6.87 9.13
N LYS A 82 -5.07 6.39 10.38
CA LYS A 82 -4.05 6.57 11.43
C LYS A 82 -3.33 5.25 11.63
N SER A 83 -2.27 5.05 10.87
CA SER A 83 -1.44 3.84 10.89
C SER A 83 0.03 4.23 10.72
N PRO A 84 0.98 3.33 11.08
CA PRO A 84 2.39 3.46 10.75
C PRO A 84 2.62 3.67 9.25
N SER A 85 3.87 3.97 8.89
CA SER A 85 4.23 4.16 7.49
C SER A 85 3.94 2.89 6.66
N PRO A 86 3.70 3.02 5.34
CA PRO A 86 3.50 1.84 4.48
C PRO A 86 4.71 0.90 4.52
N VAL A 87 5.94 1.40 4.67
CA VAL A 87 7.15 0.56 4.77
C VAL A 87 7.15 -0.28 6.05
N GLU A 88 6.84 0.33 7.21
CA GLU A 88 6.71 -0.42 8.46
C GLU A 88 5.62 -1.50 8.37
N LEU A 89 4.52 -1.23 7.66
CA LEU A 89 3.45 -2.20 7.42
C LEU A 89 3.90 -3.34 6.50
N LEU A 90 4.61 -3.03 5.41
CA LEU A 90 5.17 -4.03 4.49
C LEU A 90 6.16 -4.96 5.19
N LEU A 91 7.00 -4.41 6.08
CA LEU A 91 7.92 -5.19 6.91
C LEU A 91 7.18 -6.07 7.91
N ALA A 92 6.18 -5.51 8.61
CA ALA A 92 5.44 -6.23 9.65
C ALA A 92 4.55 -7.36 9.09
N LEU A 93 3.97 -7.17 7.90
CA LEU A 93 3.10 -8.15 7.25
C LEU A 93 3.88 -9.18 6.42
N GLY A 94 5.06 -8.81 5.91
CA GLY A 94 5.80 -9.62 4.96
C GLY A 94 5.21 -9.58 3.55
N LYS A 95 5.88 -10.26 2.61
CA LYS A 95 5.61 -10.15 1.18
C LYS A 95 4.23 -10.64 0.76
N ASP A 96 3.91 -11.89 1.04
CA ASP A 96 2.72 -12.55 0.50
C ASP A 96 1.42 -11.89 0.99
N GLU A 97 1.34 -11.56 2.28
CA GLU A 97 0.18 -10.89 2.86
C GLU A 97 0.04 -9.45 2.33
N SER A 98 1.16 -8.74 2.17
CA SER A 98 1.15 -7.39 1.61
C SER A 98 0.63 -7.35 0.18
N ILE A 99 1.14 -8.25 -0.67
CA ILE A 99 0.71 -8.41 -2.06
C ILE A 99 -0.80 -8.72 -2.10
N THR A 100 -1.25 -9.71 -1.35
CA THR A 100 -2.66 -10.11 -1.29
C THR A 100 -3.58 -8.95 -0.89
N ARG A 101 -3.18 -8.13 0.09
CA ARG A 101 -3.97 -6.96 0.52
C ARG A 101 -4.02 -5.86 -0.54
N ILE A 102 -2.89 -5.60 -1.19
CA ILE A 102 -2.81 -4.59 -2.25
C ILE A 102 -3.64 -5.01 -3.46
N GLU A 103 -3.58 -6.29 -3.87
CA GLU A 103 -4.44 -6.84 -4.92
C GLU A 103 -5.93 -6.63 -4.64
N LYS A 104 -6.37 -6.96 -3.42
CA LYS A 104 -7.75 -6.74 -2.99
C LYS A 104 -8.12 -5.26 -2.97
N ALA A 105 -7.20 -4.38 -2.57
CA ALA A 105 -7.41 -2.94 -2.60
C ALA A 105 -7.57 -2.41 -4.04
N THR A 106 -6.75 -2.88 -4.97
CA THR A 106 -6.89 -2.56 -6.40
C THR A 106 -8.27 -2.96 -6.93
N LEU A 107 -8.76 -4.16 -6.59
CA LEU A 107 -10.09 -4.62 -7.03
C LEU A 107 -11.23 -3.75 -6.51
N LYS A 108 -11.09 -3.12 -5.34
CA LYS A 108 -12.09 -2.18 -4.80
C LYS A 108 -12.20 -0.89 -5.61
N LEU A 109 -11.20 -0.56 -6.43
CA LEU A 109 -11.16 0.63 -7.27
C LEU A 109 -11.41 0.32 -8.75
N LYS A 110 -11.82 -0.89 -9.11
CA LYS A 110 -12.31 -1.21 -10.45
C LYS A 110 -13.82 -1.09 -10.42
#